data_AF-A0A3B8VTQ4-F1
#
_entry.id   AF-A0A3B8VTQ4-F1
#
_cell.length_a   1.000
_cell.length_b   1.000
_cell.length_c   1.000
_cell.angle_alpha   90.00
_cell.angle_beta   90.00
_cell.angle_gamma   90.00
#
_symmetry.space_group_name_H-M   'P 1'
#
loop_
_entity.id
_entity.type
_entity.pdbx_description
1 polymer ?
#
loop_
_entity_poly.entity_id
_entity_poly.type
_entity_poly.pdbx_seq_one_letter_code
_entity_poly.pdbx_strand_id
1 'polypeptide(L)'
;MISCNESDFLDLNNPNNATTEDFWKSEKDAVAAMATVYSPIRGQMYGYWGGFTGFQNMNVRADDTWALVDDPETWKITTFVNTPTSDRMDFDKMYKSIHRANVFLANVDNVPMEDAKKAEMTGEAKFLRAFNYFLLVTNFGEVPLRIKVVEGSEDAALASSSEADIWKQIEADLTDAMNALPVARPEKEKGRVEKGAAVAYLGKAYLYQEKYAEAEQLLATLMTTPYTYGLMDQYEHNFTPELELNKESIFELCYAKFGSGSWGQEGVNDTQGVIIPQMIGTPLTGGWFKLMPTTAIVDEFMIEERPEGSDSKFDKRMYTSFFFKYS
;
A
#
# COMPACT_ATOMS: atom_id res chain seq x y z
N MET A 1 9.68 -5.27 -62.64
CA MET A 1 9.26 -4.30 -61.62
C MET A 1 9.29 -5.00 -60.28
N ILE A 2 10.28 -4.69 -59.45
CA ILE A 2 10.29 -5.10 -58.05
C ILE A 2 9.35 -4.12 -57.37
N SER A 3 8.17 -4.60 -56.98
CA SER A 3 7.21 -3.81 -56.21
C SER A 3 7.80 -3.58 -54.83
N CYS A 4 7.94 -2.31 -54.41
CA CYS A 4 8.16 -2.00 -53.01
C CYS A 4 6.92 -2.47 -52.24
N ASN A 5 7.10 -3.28 -51.20
CA ASN A 5 6.02 -3.64 -50.29
C ASN A 5 5.78 -2.45 -49.35
N GLU A 6 4.96 -1.49 -49.77
CA GLU A 6 4.70 -0.25 -49.01
C GLU A 6 4.03 -0.49 -47.64
N SER A 7 3.46 -1.68 -47.40
CA SER A 7 2.88 -2.04 -46.10
C SER A 7 3.90 -2.06 -44.97
N ASP A 8 5.10 -2.60 -45.22
CA ASP A 8 6.11 -2.80 -44.17
C ASP A 8 6.94 -1.53 -43.91
N PHE A 9 6.88 -0.55 -44.82
CA PHE A 9 7.58 0.73 -44.68
C PHE A 9 6.90 1.66 -43.66
N LEU A 10 5.59 1.54 -43.49
CA LEU A 10 4.79 2.37 -42.59
C LEU A 10 4.52 1.69 -41.23
N ASP A 11 4.73 0.38 -41.12
CA ASP A 11 4.57 -0.39 -39.89
C ASP A 11 5.88 -0.39 -39.06
N LEU A 12 6.35 0.81 -38.72
CA LEU A 12 7.57 1.01 -37.94
C LEU A 12 7.24 0.97 -36.44
N ASN A 13 7.39 -0.19 -35.82
CA ASN A 13 7.42 -0.28 -34.35
C ASN A 13 8.64 0.48 -33.83
N ASN A 14 8.44 1.47 -32.96
CA ASN A 14 9.53 2.20 -32.33
C ASN A 14 10.36 1.22 -31.49
N PRO A 15 11.62 0.91 -31.86
CA PRO A 15 12.43 -0.08 -31.15
C PRO A 15 12.79 0.36 -29.71
N ASN A 16 12.57 1.63 -29.37
CA ASN A 16 12.77 2.18 -28.03
C ASN A 16 11.49 2.18 -27.16
N ASN A 17 10.33 1.79 -27.71
CA ASN A 17 9.10 1.64 -26.94
C ASN A 17 8.68 0.16 -26.94
N ALA A 18 8.69 -0.47 -25.77
CA ALA A 18 8.10 -1.79 -25.63
C ALA A 18 6.58 -1.70 -25.87
N THR A 19 6.07 -2.49 -26.83
CA THR A 19 4.63 -2.72 -26.99
C THR A 19 4.20 -3.85 -26.05
N THR A 20 2.90 -3.94 -25.73
CA THR A 20 2.36 -5.08 -24.96
C THR A 20 2.71 -6.42 -25.62
N GLU A 21 2.68 -6.47 -26.96
CA GLU A 21 3.01 -7.65 -27.76
C GLU A 21 4.48 -8.08 -27.64
N ASP A 22 5.39 -7.12 -27.42
CA ASP A 22 6.82 -7.39 -27.36
C ASP A 22 7.39 -7.57 -25.95
N PHE A 23 6.64 -7.20 -24.92
CA PHE A 23 7.15 -7.12 -23.55
C PHE A 23 7.11 -8.45 -22.78
N TRP A 24 6.04 -9.25 -22.88
CA TRP A 24 5.83 -10.44 -22.02
C TRP A 24 6.56 -11.71 -22.50
N LYS A 25 7.87 -11.61 -22.75
CA LYS A 25 8.65 -12.68 -23.40
C LYS A 25 9.53 -13.49 -22.44
N SER A 26 9.84 -12.96 -21.27
CA SER A 26 10.74 -13.63 -20.31
C SER A 26 10.34 -13.39 -18.86
N GLU A 27 10.85 -14.26 -17.97
CA GLU A 27 10.71 -14.07 -16.52
C GLU A 27 11.21 -12.69 -16.06
N LYS A 28 12.29 -12.19 -16.67
CA LYS A 28 12.83 -10.85 -16.36
C LYS A 28 11.80 -9.75 -16.66
N ASP A 29 11.06 -9.87 -17.75
CA ASP A 29 10.03 -8.91 -18.12
C ASP A 29 8.86 -8.96 -17.15
N ALA A 30 8.44 -10.16 -16.74
CA ALA A 30 7.43 -10.32 -15.69
C ALA A 30 7.88 -9.71 -14.36
N VAL A 31 9.15 -9.90 -13.96
CA VAL A 31 9.69 -9.31 -12.72
C VAL A 31 9.69 -7.79 -12.80
N ALA A 32 10.09 -7.23 -13.95
CA ALA A 32 10.02 -5.79 -14.19
C ALA A 32 8.58 -5.26 -14.14
N ALA A 33 7.63 -6.00 -14.74
CA ALA A 33 6.20 -5.68 -14.68
C ALA A 33 5.67 -5.66 -13.25
N MET A 34 6.01 -6.68 -12.45
CA MET A 34 5.58 -6.81 -11.07
C MET A 34 6.00 -5.62 -10.22
N ALA A 35 7.22 -5.10 -10.41
CA ALA A 35 7.66 -3.89 -9.72
C ALA A 35 6.74 -2.68 -9.97
N THR A 36 6.14 -2.58 -11.16
CA THR A 36 5.16 -1.54 -11.47
C THR A 36 3.82 -1.74 -10.75
N VAL A 37 3.46 -2.98 -10.39
CA VAL A 37 2.25 -3.28 -9.62
C VAL A 37 2.42 -2.89 -8.15
N TYR A 38 3.61 -3.09 -7.58
CA TYR A 38 3.94 -2.65 -6.21
C TYR A 38 4.04 -1.13 -6.08
N SER A 39 4.60 -0.47 -7.08
CA SER A 39 4.99 0.93 -6.98
C SER A 39 3.88 1.89 -6.52
N PRO A 40 2.62 1.79 -7.02
CA PRO A 40 1.52 2.66 -6.63
C PRO A 40 1.10 2.62 -5.16
N ILE A 41 1.37 1.52 -4.42
CA ILE A 41 1.02 1.46 -2.98
C ILE A 41 1.68 2.61 -2.23
N ARG A 42 2.90 2.95 -2.64
CA ARG A 42 3.67 4.03 -2.04
C ARG A 42 3.09 5.41 -2.37
N GLY A 43 2.19 5.53 -3.35
CA GLY A 43 1.57 6.79 -3.77
C GLY A 43 0.93 7.55 -2.62
N GLN A 44 0.21 6.86 -1.73
CA GLN A 44 -0.43 7.41 -0.51
C GLN A 44 0.57 7.79 0.62
N MET A 45 1.86 7.61 0.38
CA MET A 45 2.92 7.86 1.35
C MET A 45 4.10 8.61 0.71
N TYR A 46 3.97 8.95 -0.59
CA TYR A 46 5.04 9.51 -1.40
C TYR A 46 5.00 11.01 -1.49
N GLY A 47 6.08 11.61 -1.00
CA GLY A 47 6.32 13.04 -1.07
C GLY A 47 5.17 13.86 -0.50
N TYR A 48 5.19 15.18 -0.74
CA TYR A 48 4.27 16.09 -0.07
C TYR A 48 2.81 15.67 -0.20
N TRP A 49 2.35 15.37 -1.42
CA TRP A 49 0.95 15.02 -1.66
C TRP A 49 0.56 13.66 -1.12
N GLY A 50 1.39 12.62 -1.26
CA GLY A 50 1.05 11.29 -0.76
C GLY A 50 0.84 11.27 0.75
N GLY A 51 1.76 11.87 1.52
CA GLY A 51 1.56 11.99 2.97
C GLY A 51 0.27 12.73 3.32
N PHE A 52 -0.16 13.67 2.48
CA PHE A 52 -1.30 14.54 2.71
C PHE A 52 -2.64 13.89 2.32
N THR A 53 -2.70 13.22 1.18
CA THR A 53 -3.91 12.61 0.61
C THR A 53 -4.16 11.19 1.10
N GLY A 54 -3.09 10.48 1.46
CA GLY A 54 -3.14 9.14 2.03
C GLY A 54 -3.07 9.18 3.54
N PHE A 55 -1.85 9.17 4.08
CA PHE A 55 -1.60 9.03 5.52
C PHE A 55 -2.38 10.03 6.37
N GLN A 56 -2.28 11.33 6.11
CA GLN A 56 -2.97 12.36 6.89
C GLN A 56 -4.49 12.19 6.82
N ASN A 57 -5.07 12.05 5.62
CA ASN A 57 -6.52 11.87 5.46
C ASN A 57 -7.09 10.63 6.15
N MET A 58 -6.31 9.55 6.26
CA MET A 58 -6.72 8.37 7.02
C MET A 58 -6.78 8.63 8.53
N ASN A 59 -5.95 9.53 9.07
CA ASN A 59 -5.85 9.78 10.51
C ASN A 59 -6.71 10.95 11.00
N VAL A 60 -6.90 12.01 10.19
CA VAL A 60 -7.67 13.22 10.58
C VAL A 60 -9.18 13.03 10.59
N ARG A 61 -9.67 11.88 10.14
CA ARG A 61 -11.09 11.49 10.22
C ARG A 61 -11.43 10.76 11.52
N ALA A 62 -10.45 10.56 12.39
CA ALA A 62 -10.59 10.02 13.74
C ALA A 62 -10.30 11.11 14.79
N ASP A 63 -10.24 10.72 16.05
CA ASP A 63 -10.07 11.59 17.21
C ASP A 63 -8.66 11.56 17.84
N ASP A 64 -7.78 10.69 17.37
CA ASP A 64 -6.39 10.59 17.84
C ASP A 64 -5.51 11.77 17.39
N THR A 65 -5.81 12.34 16.22
CA THR A 65 -4.96 13.36 15.60
C THR A 65 -5.75 14.53 15.05
N TRP A 66 -5.07 15.66 14.93
CA TRP A 66 -5.57 16.89 14.35
C TRP A 66 -4.59 17.40 13.30
N ALA A 67 -5.11 17.90 12.17
CA ALA A 67 -4.31 18.53 11.13
C ALA A 67 -4.30 20.06 11.23
N LEU A 68 -3.18 20.68 10.84
CA LEU A 68 -3.11 22.13 10.68
C LEU A 68 -4.18 22.64 9.70
N VAL A 69 -4.84 23.75 10.06
CA VAL A 69 -5.83 24.44 9.20
C VAL A 69 -5.11 25.36 8.22
N ASP A 70 -4.26 24.78 7.38
CA ASP A 70 -3.48 25.52 6.37
C ASP A 70 -3.71 25.03 4.93
N ASP A 71 -4.55 24.00 4.77
CA ASP A 71 -5.03 23.52 3.49
C ASP A 71 -6.56 23.31 3.54
N PRO A 72 -7.32 24.07 2.73
CA PRO A 72 -8.78 24.01 2.76
C PRO A 72 -9.36 22.66 2.32
N GLU A 73 -8.70 21.88 1.46
CA GLU A 73 -9.28 20.62 0.96
C GLU A 73 -9.21 19.51 2.00
N THR A 74 -8.08 19.35 2.69
CA THR A 74 -7.99 18.41 3.81
C THR A 74 -8.82 18.87 5.00
N TRP A 75 -8.97 20.18 5.20
CA TRP A 75 -9.88 20.66 6.23
C TRP A 75 -11.33 20.23 5.97
N LYS A 76 -11.79 20.25 4.71
CA LYS A 76 -13.13 19.73 4.36
C LYS A 76 -13.29 18.26 4.72
N ILE A 77 -12.26 17.44 4.50
CA ILE A 77 -12.25 16.01 4.86
C ILE A 77 -12.26 15.84 6.38
N THR A 78 -11.42 16.59 7.08
CA THR A 78 -11.28 16.57 8.55
C THR A 78 -12.60 16.91 9.25
N THR A 79 -13.36 17.88 8.72
CA THR A 79 -14.64 18.31 9.31
C THR A 79 -15.87 17.71 8.63
N PHE A 80 -15.71 16.70 7.79
CA PHE A 80 -16.82 16.01 7.09
C PHE A 80 -17.75 16.93 6.29
N VAL A 81 -17.19 17.97 5.66
CA VAL A 81 -17.92 18.88 4.73
C VAL A 81 -17.44 18.75 3.29
N ASN A 82 -16.70 17.68 2.99
CA ASN A 82 -16.28 17.34 1.63
C ASN A 82 -17.48 17.04 0.74
N THR A 83 -17.34 17.32 -0.56
CA THR A 83 -18.36 17.12 -1.59
C THR A 83 -17.90 16.06 -2.58
N PRO A 84 -18.75 15.59 -3.52
CA PRO A 84 -18.33 14.66 -4.57
C PRO A 84 -17.20 15.19 -5.48
N THR A 85 -16.90 16.48 -5.43
CA THR A 85 -15.81 17.12 -6.19
C THR A 85 -14.65 17.56 -5.30
N SER A 86 -14.65 17.17 -4.03
CA SER A 86 -13.49 17.39 -3.15
C SER A 86 -12.28 16.64 -3.68
N ASP A 87 -11.15 17.33 -3.73
CA ASP A 87 -9.87 16.74 -4.14
C ASP A 87 -9.29 15.89 -3.00
N ARG A 88 -8.08 15.34 -3.17
CA ARG A 88 -7.25 14.71 -2.11
C ARG A 88 -7.69 13.31 -1.67
N MET A 89 -8.49 12.58 -2.45
CA MET A 89 -9.05 11.28 -2.04
C MET A 89 -8.42 10.04 -2.72
N ASP A 90 -7.33 10.20 -3.51
CA ASP A 90 -6.51 9.13 -4.13
C ASP A 90 -7.25 7.99 -4.87
N PHE A 91 -8.52 8.23 -5.24
CA PHE A 91 -9.37 7.25 -5.92
C PHE A 91 -8.76 6.78 -7.24
N ASP A 92 -8.26 7.71 -8.05
CA ASP A 92 -7.62 7.42 -9.32
C ASP A 92 -6.32 6.63 -9.16
N LYS A 93 -5.56 6.89 -8.09
CA LYS A 93 -4.31 6.19 -7.79
C LYS A 93 -4.56 4.73 -7.45
N MET A 94 -5.59 4.42 -6.66
CA MET A 94 -5.97 3.04 -6.36
C MET A 94 -6.41 2.28 -7.61
N TYR A 95 -7.18 2.91 -8.51
CA TYR A 95 -7.54 2.29 -9.79
C TYR A 95 -6.35 2.13 -10.75
N LYS A 96 -5.35 3.02 -10.70
CA LYS A 96 -4.08 2.84 -11.42
C LYS A 96 -3.37 1.57 -10.97
N SER A 97 -3.32 1.31 -9.65
CA SER A 97 -2.76 0.08 -9.09
C SER A 97 -3.52 -1.16 -9.57
N ILE A 98 -4.85 -1.13 -9.48
CA ILE A 98 -5.73 -2.23 -9.90
C ILE A 98 -5.55 -2.52 -11.38
N HIS A 99 -5.47 -1.50 -12.22
CA HIS A 99 -5.26 -1.67 -13.64
C HIS A 99 -3.92 -2.35 -13.94
N ARG A 100 -2.82 -1.96 -13.27
CA ARG A 100 -1.52 -2.62 -13.43
C ARG A 100 -1.54 -4.08 -12.99
N ALA A 101 -2.22 -4.39 -11.89
CA ALA A 101 -2.44 -5.77 -11.47
C ALA A 101 -3.23 -6.57 -12.53
N ASN A 102 -4.30 -6.00 -13.09
CA ASN A 102 -5.07 -6.64 -14.15
C ASN A 102 -4.25 -6.87 -15.42
N VAL A 103 -3.40 -5.91 -15.82
CA VAL A 103 -2.48 -6.08 -16.97
C VAL A 103 -1.50 -7.21 -16.69
N PHE A 104 -0.93 -7.28 -15.47
CA PHE A 104 -0.05 -8.39 -15.09
C PHE A 104 -0.76 -9.74 -15.19
N LEU A 105 -1.94 -9.85 -14.56
CA LEU A 105 -2.74 -11.08 -14.52
C LEU A 105 -3.22 -11.53 -15.90
N ALA A 106 -3.45 -10.61 -16.83
CA ALA A 106 -3.87 -10.94 -18.19
C ALA A 106 -2.73 -11.51 -19.06
N ASN A 107 -1.47 -11.29 -18.68
CA ASN A 107 -0.32 -11.59 -19.54
C ASN A 107 0.67 -12.60 -18.97
N VAL A 108 0.79 -12.72 -17.64
CA VAL A 108 1.83 -13.53 -16.98
C VAL A 108 1.77 -15.02 -17.37
N ASP A 109 0.58 -15.55 -17.68
CA ASP A 109 0.40 -16.94 -18.09
C ASP A 109 1.13 -17.29 -19.40
N ASN A 110 1.33 -16.29 -20.27
CA ASN A 110 2.01 -16.45 -21.55
C ASN A 110 3.54 -16.40 -21.44
N VAL A 111 4.07 -16.04 -20.27
CA VAL A 111 5.52 -15.89 -20.07
C VAL A 111 6.15 -17.26 -19.81
N PRO A 112 7.22 -17.63 -20.54
CA PRO A 112 7.95 -18.88 -20.30
C PRO A 112 8.78 -18.77 -19.01
N MET A 113 8.25 -19.30 -17.91
CA MET A 113 8.92 -19.38 -16.61
C MET A 113 8.44 -20.62 -15.84
N GLU A 114 9.08 -20.91 -14.71
CA GLU A 114 8.71 -22.01 -13.82
C GLU A 114 7.32 -21.79 -13.19
N ASP A 115 6.50 -22.85 -13.11
CA ASP A 115 5.10 -22.72 -12.73
C ASP A 115 4.91 -22.27 -11.29
N ALA A 116 5.77 -22.68 -10.34
CA ALA A 116 5.70 -22.18 -8.97
C ALA A 116 6.02 -20.68 -8.95
N LYS A 117 7.08 -20.22 -9.63
CA LYS A 117 7.38 -18.79 -9.72
C LYS A 117 6.24 -17.96 -10.33
N LYS A 118 5.60 -18.50 -11.38
CA LYS A 118 4.42 -17.87 -12.00
C LYS A 118 3.26 -17.77 -11.01
N ALA A 119 2.96 -18.86 -10.28
CA ALA A 119 1.91 -18.89 -9.28
C ALA A 119 2.19 -17.87 -8.15
N GLU A 120 3.43 -17.80 -7.64
CA GLU A 120 3.84 -16.81 -6.64
C GLU A 120 3.56 -15.38 -7.12
N MET A 121 4.00 -15.04 -8.34
CA MET A 121 3.82 -13.69 -8.89
C MET A 121 2.35 -13.36 -9.15
N THR A 122 1.56 -14.33 -9.60
CA THR A 122 0.10 -14.20 -9.70
C THR A 122 -0.53 -13.93 -8.33
N GLY A 123 -0.07 -14.63 -7.29
CA GLY A 123 -0.49 -14.39 -5.91
C GLY A 123 -0.16 -12.98 -5.42
N GLU A 124 1.03 -12.47 -5.74
CA GLU A 124 1.41 -11.08 -5.43
C GLU A 124 0.50 -10.07 -6.12
N ALA A 125 0.27 -10.21 -7.43
CA ALA A 125 -0.62 -9.30 -8.16
C ALA A 125 -2.05 -9.30 -7.59
N LYS A 126 -2.58 -10.47 -7.22
CA LYS A 126 -3.89 -10.60 -6.59
C LYS A 126 -3.93 -9.96 -5.21
N PHE A 127 -2.93 -10.20 -4.36
CA PHE A 127 -2.82 -9.52 -3.06
C PHE A 127 -2.83 -8.00 -3.23
N LEU A 128 -2.05 -7.47 -4.17
CA LEU A 128 -1.95 -6.04 -4.43
C LEU A 128 -3.27 -5.45 -4.96
N ARG A 129 -3.98 -6.20 -5.81
CA ARG A 129 -5.32 -5.82 -6.27
C ARG A 129 -6.32 -5.79 -5.11
N ALA A 130 -6.32 -6.81 -4.26
CA ALA A 130 -7.16 -6.89 -3.07
C ALA A 130 -6.87 -5.78 -2.07
N PHE A 131 -5.59 -5.46 -1.84
CA PHE A 131 -5.17 -4.34 -0.99
C PHE A 131 -5.78 -3.01 -1.44
N ASN A 132 -5.75 -2.72 -2.76
CA ASN A 132 -6.33 -1.49 -3.28
C ASN A 132 -7.87 -1.51 -3.24
N TYR A 133 -8.51 -2.66 -3.46
CA TYR A 133 -9.96 -2.79 -3.28
C TYR A 133 -10.38 -2.64 -1.83
N PHE A 134 -9.61 -3.16 -0.88
CA PHE A 134 -9.82 -2.97 0.55
C PHE A 134 -9.81 -1.48 0.89
N LEU A 135 -8.80 -0.74 0.44
CA LEU A 135 -8.78 0.72 0.64
C LEU A 135 -9.97 1.41 0.00
N LEU A 136 -10.36 1.05 -1.22
CA LEU A 136 -11.53 1.63 -1.88
C LEU A 136 -12.83 1.38 -1.10
N VAL A 137 -13.16 0.14 -0.75
CA VAL A 137 -14.44 -0.18 -0.10
C VAL A 137 -14.54 0.45 1.28
N THR A 138 -13.43 0.49 2.03
CA THR A 138 -13.40 1.12 3.37
C THR A 138 -13.49 2.64 3.35
N ASN A 139 -13.15 3.30 2.23
CA ASN A 139 -13.21 4.76 2.11
C ASN A 139 -14.43 5.26 1.35
N PHE A 140 -14.99 4.46 0.44
CA PHE A 140 -16.03 4.88 -0.51
C PHE A 140 -17.26 3.96 -0.53
N GLY A 141 -17.20 2.77 0.06
CA GLY A 141 -18.25 1.77 -0.06
C GLY A 141 -18.31 1.20 -1.48
N GLU A 142 -19.45 1.41 -2.16
CA GLU A 142 -19.70 0.91 -3.51
C GLU A 142 -18.83 1.59 -4.58
N VAL A 143 -18.04 0.79 -5.31
CA VAL A 143 -17.13 1.28 -6.35
C VAL A 143 -17.16 0.36 -7.58
N PRO A 144 -16.73 0.81 -8.78
CA PRO A 144 -16.65 -0.06 -9.95
C PRO A 144 -15.69 -1.25 -9.78
N LEU A 145 -16.19 -2.48 -9.94
CA LEU A 145 -15.38 -3.70 -9.84
C LEU A 145 -14.72 -4.06 -11.17
N ARG A 146 -13.45 -3.69 -11.32
CA ARG A 146 -12.60 -3.91 -12.50
C ARG A 146 -11.65 -5.08 -12.27
N ILE A 147 -12.00 -6.25 -12.80
CA ILE A 147 -11.19 -7.47 -12.76
C ILE A 147 -10.53 -7.82 -14.10
N LYS A 148 -10.67 -6.94 -15.10
CA LYS A 148 -10.08 -7.07 -16.44
C LYS A 148 -9.31 -5.80 -16.82
N VAL A 149 -8.48 -5.92 -17.85
CA VAL A 149 -7.81 -4.78 -18.49
C VAL A 149 -8.89 -3.89 -19.11
N VAL A 150 -8.74 -2.57 -18.94
CA VAL A 150 -9.58 -1.57 -19.61
C VAL A 150 -8.89 -1.25 -20.93
N GLU A 151 -9.50 -1.60 -22.06
CA GLU A 151 -8.87 -1.47 -23.39
C GLU A 151 -9.35 -0.25 -24.16
N GLY A 152 -10.53 0.29 -23.82
CA GLY A 152 -11.08 1.46 -24.48
C GLY A 152 -12.14 2.22 -23.68
N SER A 153 -12.67 3.27 -24.29
CA SER A 153 -13.72 4.11 -23.68
C SER A 153 -15.01 3.37 -23.38
N GLU A 154 -15.29 2.27 -24.10
CA GLU A 154 -16.48 1.45 -23.89
C GLU A 154 -16.43 0.69 -22.56
N ASP A 155 -15.23 0.35 -22.09
CA ASP A 155 -14.99 -0.24 -20.77
C ASP A 155 -14.98 0.80 -19.65
N ALA A 156 -14.93 2.10 -19.98
CA ALA A 156 -14.72 3.17 -19.00
C ALA A 156 -15.98 3.40 -18.16
N ALA A 157 -17.17 3.27 -18.73
CA ALA A 157 -18.46 3.49 -18.05
C ALA A 157 -18.95 2.21 -17.34
N LEU A 158 -18.23 1.78 -16.30
CA LEU A 158 -18.65 0.68 -15.44
C LEU A 158 -19.39 1.22 -14.21
N ALA A 159 -20.61 0.74 -13.98
CA ALA A 159 -21.38 1.07 -12.78
C ALA A 159 -20.69 0.54 -11.51
N SER A 160 -20.94 1.20 -10.37
CA SER A 160 -20.50 0.68 -9.08
C SER A 160 -21.09 -0.70 -8.81
N SER A 161 -20.29 -1.57 -8.22
CA SER A 161 -20.74 -2.86 -7.69
C SER A 161 -21.06 -2.72 -6.20
N SER A 162 -21.88 -3.63 -5.68
CA SER A 162 -22.23 -3.63 -4.26
C SER A 162 -20.99 -3.85 -3.39
N GLU A 163 -20.99 -3.33 -2.16
CA GLU A 163 -19.89 -3.60 -1.21
C GLU A 163 -19.65 -5.10 -1.02
N ALA A 164 -20.72 -5.90 -0.99
CA ALA A 164 -20.63 -7.35 -0.88
C ALA A 164 -19.86 -8.00 -2.04
N ASP A 165 -20.03 -7.51 -3.27
CA ASP A 165 -19.27 -8.00 -4.43
C ASP A 165 -17.80 -7.59 -4.36
N ILE A 166 -17.50 -6.39 -3.86
CA ILE A 166 -16.11 -5.93 -3.65
C ILE A 166 -15.43 -6.79 -2.59
N TRP A 167 -16.08 -7.02 -1.45
CA TRP A 167 -15.57 -7.88 -0.38
C TRP A 167 -15.36 -9.32 -0.86
N LYS A 168 -16.29 -9.87 -1.64
CA LYS A 168 -16.13 -11.20 -2.25
C LYS A 168 -14.90 -11.27 -3.16
N GLN A 169 -14.64 -10.23 -3.94
CA GLN A 169 -13.44 -10.18 -4.80
C GLN A 169 -12.16 -10.07 -3.96
N ILE A 170 -12.17 -9.27 -2.90
CA ILE A 170 -11.05 -9.16 -1.94
C ILE A 170 -10.73 -10.52 -1.32
N GLU A 171 -11.75 -11.23 -0.83
CA GLU A 171 -11.58 -12.57 -0.23
C GLU A 171 -11.03 -13.58 -1.23
N ALA A 172 -11.54 -13.58 -2.47
CA ALA A 172 -11.06 -14.48 -3.51
C ALA A 172 -9.58 -14.23 -3.84
N ASP A 173 -9.21 -12.96 -4.07
CA ASP A 173 -7.82 -12.60 -4.39
C ASP A 173 -6.85 -12.88 -3.24
N LEU A 174 -7.24 -12.61 -1.99
CA LEU A 174 -6.40 -12.88 -0.82
C LEU A 174 -6.30 -14.38 -0.52
N THR A 175 -7.35 -15.16 -0.76
CA THR A 175 -7.30 -16.63 -0.64
C THR A 175 -6.36 -17.22 -1.67
N ASP A 176 -6.44 -16.78 -2.93
CA ASP A 176 -5.53 -17.21 -3.98
C ASP A 176 -4.08 -16.82 -3.67
N ALA A 177 -3.86 -15.59 -3.18
CA ALA A 177 -2.55 -15.13 -2.74
C ALA A 177 -2.00 -15.99 -1.58
N MET A 178 -2.81 -16.24 -0.55
CA MET A 178 -2.44 -17.10 0.58
C MET A 178 -2.02 -18.51 0.14
N ASN A 179 -2.70 -19.06 -0.86
CA ASN A 179 -2.39 -20.40 -1.38
C ASN A 179 -1.11 -20.44 -2.21
N ALA A 180 -0.82 -19.37 -2.97
CA ALA A 180 0.30 -19.32 -3.91
C ALA A 180 1.61 -18.79 -3.32
N LEU A 181 1.55 -17.91 -2.33
CA LEU A 181 2.74 -17.22 -1.81
C LEU A 181 3.59 -18.12 -0.89
N PRO A 182 4.92 -17.93 -0.86
CA PRO A 182 5.78 -18.65 0.07
C PRO A 182 5.62 -18.08 1.50
N VAL A 183 5.92 -18.91 2.51
CA VAL A 183 5.89 -18.48 3.93
C VAL A 183 6.96 -17.42 4.21
N ALA A 184 8.14 -17.58 3.62
CA ALA A 184 9.26 -16.67 3.75
C ALA A 184 9.98 -16.56 2.40
N ARG A 185 10.57 -15.40 2.13
CA ARG A 185 11.31 -15.12 0.91
C ARG A 185 12.82 -15.11 1.14
N PRO A 186 13.61 -15.39 0.09
CA PRO A 186 15.05 -15.20 0.14
C PRO A 186 15.40 -13.72 0.29
N GLU A 187 16.59 -13.42 0.85
CA GLU A 187 17.03 -12.05 1.19
C GLU A 187 16.84 -11.03 0.06
N LYS A 188 17.14 -11.41 -1.19
CA LYS A 188 17.02 -10.54 -2.37
C LYS A 188 15.57 -10.14 -2.72
N GLU A 189 14.60 -10.84 -2.15
CA GLU A 189 13.16 -10.66 -2.38
C GLU A 189 12.43 -10.18 -1.12
N LYS A 190 13.17 -9.85 -0.05
CA LYS A 190 12.59 -9.26 1.16
C LYS A 190 11.81 -7.97 0.84
N GLY A 191 10.74 -7.76 1.59
CA GLY A 191 9.78 -6.67 1.35
C GLY A 191 8.71 -6.98 0.30
N ARG A 192 8.85 -8.05 -0.49
CA ARG A 192 7.74 -8.56 -1.32
C ARG A 192 6.73 -9.29 -0.45
N VAL A 193 5.47 -9.32 -0.87
CA VAL A 193 4.36 -9.95 -0.14
C VAL A 193 4.67 -11.42 0.10
N GLU A 194 4.56 -11.84 1.35
CA GLU A 194 4.66 -13.24 1.80
C GLU A 194 3.28 -13.79 2.18
N LYS A 195 3.18 -15.11 2.38
CA LYS A 195 1.91 -15.76 2.76
C LYS A 195 1.29 -15.14 4.01
N GLY A 196 2.10 -14.79 5.00
CA GLY A 196 1.63 -14.17 6.24
C GLY A 196 0.90 -12.86 6.00
N ALA A 197 1.35 -12.05 5.04
CA ALA A 197 0.65 -10.83 4.64
C ALA A 197 -0.74 -11.11 4.06
N ALA A 198 -0.87 -12.11 3.18
CA ALA A 198 -2.16 -12.50 2.63
C ALA A 198 -3.12 -13.02 3.72
N VAL A 199 -2.63 -13.83 4.66
CA VAL A 199 -3.40 -14.30 5.83
C VAL A 199 -3.86 -13.12 6.69
N ALA A 200 -2.96 -12.18 7.02
CA ALA A 200 -3.26 -11.03 7.85
C ALA A 200 -4.33 -10.12 7.20
N TYR A 201 -4.20 -9.82 5.90
CA TYR A 201 -5.17 -8.99 5.19
C TYR A 201 -6.51 -9.71 4.97
N LEU A 202 -6.52 -11.04 4.78
CA LEU A 202 -7.78 -11.79 4.70
C LEU A 202 -8.51 -11.80 6.04
N GLY A 203 -7.78 -12.03 7.14
CA GLY A 203 -8.34 -11.90 8.48
C GLY A 203 -8.86 -10.49 8.76
N LYS A 204 -8.14 -9.44 8.31
CA LYS A 204 -8.59 -8.05 8.40
C LYS A 204 -9.87 -7.82 7.58
N ALA A 205 -9.96 -8.37 6.37
CA ALA A 205 -11.17 -8.29 5.55
C ALA A 205 -12.37 -8.99 6.22
N TYR A 206 -12.15 -10.11 6.90
CA TYR A 206 -13.19 -10.75 7.70
C TYR A 206 -13.64 -9.89 8.88
N LEU A 207 -12.72 -9.24 9.60
CA LEU A 207 -13.08 -8.31 10.69
C LEU A 207 -13.95 -7.14 10.21
N TYR A 208 -13.62 -6.54 9.07
CA TYR A 208 -14.41 -5.44 8.50
C TYR A 208 -15.81 -5.86 8.05
N GLN A 209 -16.02 -7.15 7.83
CA GLN A 209 -17.32 -7.74 7.49
C GLN A 209 -18.00 -8.41 8.70
N GLU A 210 -17.48 -8.18 9.91
CA GLU A 210 -18.00 -8.76 11.17
C GLU A 210 -17.98 -10.30 11.21
N LYS A 211 -17.14 -10.94 10.38
CA LYS A 211 -16.90 -12.40 10.35
C LYS A 211 -15.88 -12.78 11.41
N TYR A 212 -16.22 -12.52 12.68
CA TYR A 212 -15.27 -12.56 13.80
C TYR A 212 -14.66 -13.95 14.03
N ALA A 213 -15.46 -15.01 13.90
CA ALA A 213 -14.99 -16.38 14.11
C ALA A 213 -13.98 -16.80 13.03
N GLU A 214 -14.27 -16.49 11.77
CA GLU A 214 -13.38 -16.74 10.64
C GLU A 214 -12.09 -15.91 10.75
N ALA A 215 -12.20 -14.64 11.17
CA ALA A 215 -11.05 -13.79 11.42
C ALA A 215 -10.16 -14.35 12.54
N GLU A 216 -10.73 -14.68 13.70
CA GLU A 216 -10.00 -15.24 14.83
C GLU A 216 -9.27 -16.53 14.43
N GLN A 217 -9.98 -17.48 13.83
CA GLN A 217 -9.41 -18.76 13.41
C GLN A 217 -8.25 -18.57 12.44
N LEU A 218 -8.41 -17.68 11.44
CA LEU A 218 -7.39 -17.46 10.43
C LEU A 218 -6.18 -16.71 11.00
N LEU A 219 -6.40 -15.63 11.75
CA LEU A 219 -5.32 -14.81 12.31
C LEU A 219 -4.51 -15.57 13.37
N ALA A 220 -5.14 -16.47 14.13
CA ALA A 220 -4.44 -17.33 15.08
C ALA A 220 -3.35 -18.19 14.41
N THR A 221 -3.48 -18.51 13.12
CA THR A 221 -2.48 -19.30 12.40
C THR A 221 -1.14 -18.57 12.29
N LEU A 222 -1.12 -17.23 12.25
CA LEU A 222 0.09 -16.40 12.19
C LEU A 222 0.99 -16.57 13.42
N MET A 223 0.45 -17.05 14.52
CA MET A 223 1.17 -17.30 15.76
C MET A 223 1.72 -18.74 15.87
N THR A 224 1.60 -19.53 14.79
CA THR A 224 1.98 -20.94 14.78
C THR A 224 2.92 -21.26 13.61
N THR A 225 3.64 -22.39 13.70
CA THR A 225 4.44 -22.91 12.58
C THR A 225 3.59 -23.03 11.31
N PRO A 226 4.07 -22.56 10.14
CA PRO A 226 5.47 -22.25 9.82
C PRO A 226 5.89 -20.78 10.00
N TYR A 227 5.03 -19.91 10.53
CA TYR A 227 5.36 -18.50 10.71
C TYR A 227 6.28 -18.28 11.91
N THR A 228 7.09 -17.22 11.83
CA THR A 228 8.07 -16.84 12.87
C THR A 228 7.85 -15.41 13.36
N TYR A 229 6.62 -14.90 13.22
CA TYR A 229 6.27 -13.57 13.69
C TYR A 229 6.25 -13.51 15.22
N GLY A 230 6.43 -12.30 15.77
CA GLY A 230 6.34 -12.03 17.19
C GLY A 230 6.60 -10.56 17.50
N LEU A 231 6.15 -10.11 18.67
CA LEU A 231 6.35 -8.72 19.08
C LEU A 231 7.82 -8.42 19.32
N MET A 232 8.24 -7.20 18.98
CA MET A 232 9.56 -6.68 19.32
C MET A 232 9.68 -6.42 20.82
N ASP A 233 10.86 -6.72 21.36
CA ASP A 233 11.11 -6.54 22.80
C ASP A 233 11.16 -5.05 23.17
N GLN A 234 11.57 -4.20 22.23
CA GLN A 234 11.51 -2.75 22.32
C GLN A 234 10.60 -2.21 21.21
N TYR A 235 9.54 -1.52 21.60
CA TYR A 235 8.54 -0.95 20.70
C TYR A 235 9.14 0.01 19.65
N GLU A 236 10.17 0.78 20.04
CA GLU A 236 10.85 1.75 19.18
C GLU A 236 11.55 1.13 17.97
N HIS A 237 11.92 -0.14 18.04
CA HIS A 237 12.56 -0.84 16.92
C HIS A 237 11.64 -0.99 15.70
N ASN A 238 10.32 -0.83 15.86
CA ASN A 238 9.37 -0.83 14.74
C ASN A 238 9.34 0.50 13.97
N PHE A 239 9.90 1.57 14.53
CA PHE A 239 9.79 2.93 13.99
C PHE A 239 11.15 3.58 13.71
N THR A 240 12.20 2.77 13.65
CA THR A 240 13.57 3.19 13.33
C THR A 240 14.13 2.36 12.18
N PRO A 241 15.09 2.88 11.40
CA PRO A 241 15.70 2.14 10.29
C PRO A 241 16.68 1.04 10.76
N GLU A 242 16.82 0.80 12.07
CA GLU A 242 17.81 -0.13 12.60
C GLU A 242 17.40 -1.59 12.43
N LEU A 243 16.10 -1.87 12.55
CA LEU A 243 15.52 -3.21 12.54
C LEU A 243 14.29 -3.27 11.62
N GLU A 244 14.45 -2.84 10.36
CA GLU A 244 13.45 -2.99 9.30
C GLU A 244 13.16 -4.48 9.04
N LEU A 245 11.92 -4.81 8.65
CA LEU A 245 11.51 -6.20 8.37
C LEU A 245 11.78 -7.17 9.53
N ASN A 246 11.60 -6.68 10.77
CA ASN A 246 11.79 -7.47 11.98
C ASN A 246 10.64 -8.50 12.21
N LYS A 247 10.72 -9.25 13.31
CA LYS A 247 9.73 -10.31 13.63
C LYS A 247 8.29 -9.81 13.81
N GLU A 248 8.05 -8.53 14.06
CA GLU A 248 6.70 -7.94 14.16
C GLU A 248 6.17 -7.45 12.80
N SER A 249 7.06 -7.29 11.81
CA SER A 249 6.72 -6.83 10.46
C SER A 249 6.12 -7.97 9.62
N ILE A 250 4.81 -7.91 9.36
CA ILE A 250 4.11 -8.86 8.48
C ILE A 250 4.21 -8.43 7.01
N PHE A 251 4.01 -7.14 6.75
CA PHE A 251 4.20 -6.53 5.44
C PHE A 251 4.57 -5.07 5.61
N GLU A 252 5.68 -4.68 5.01
CA GLU A 252 6.25 -3.34 5.12
C GLU A 252 6.68 -2.87 3.73
N LEU A 253 6.40 -1.60 3.46
CA LEU A 253 6.83 -0.96 2.21
C LEU A 253 8.25 -0.46 2.41
N CYS A 254 9.20 -1.07 1.69
CA CYS A 254 10.59 -0.65 1.77
C CYS A 254 10.79 0.66 0.99
N TYR A 255 11.18 1.71 1.71
CA TYR A 255 11.58 3.00 1.15
C TYR A 255 13.09 3.08 1.07
N ALA A 256 13.59 3.89 0.14
CA ALA A 256 15.03 4.12 0.00
C ALA A 256 15.31 5.62 -0.16
N LYS A 257 16.45 6.07 0.35
CA LYS A 257 16.98 7.41 0.04
C LYS A 257 17.51 7.42 -1.41
N PHE A 258 16.58 7.47 -2.36
CA PHE A 258 16.84 7.41 -3.79
C PHE A 258 16.06 8.50 -4.53
N GLY A 259 16.64 8.96 -5.64
CA GLY A 259 16.04 9.94 -6.54
C GLY A 259 16.29 11.38 -6.11
N SER A 260 16.21 12.28 -7.08
CA SER A 260 16.22 13.74 -6.88
C SER A 260 15.15 14.43 -7.71
N GLY A 261 14.25 13.65 -8.31
CA GLY A 261 13.16 14.10 -9.16
C GLY A 261 11.92 14.48 -8.35
N SER A 262 10.78 14.48 -9.04
CA SER A 262 9.52 14.93 -8.47
C SER A 262 9.02 13.98 -7.39
N TRP A 263 8.38 14.57 -6.38
CA TRP A 263 7.66 13.86 -5.35
C TRP A 263 6.34 13.29 -5.90
N GLY A 264 6.00 12.05 -5.52
CA GLY A 264 4.72 11.43 -5.91
C GLY A 264 4.64 11.01 -7.39
N GLN A 265 5.77 10.90 -8.07
CA GLN A 265 5.88 10.47 -9.47
C GLN A 265 6.71 9.17 -9.56
N GLU A 266 6.62 8.47 -10.68
CA GLU A 266 7.24 7.15 -10.90
C GLU A 266 8.28 7.17 -12.04
N GLY A 267 8.86 8.33 -12.31
CA GLY A 267 9.95 8.51 -13.25
C GLY A 267 11.26 7.90 -12.76
N VAL A 268 12.19 7.71 -13.69
CA VAL A 268 13.46 6.98 -13.47
C VAL A 268 14.32 7.57 -12.34
N ASN A 269 14.18 8.87 -12.05
CA ASN A 269 14.94 9.56 -11.00
C ASN A 269 14.04 10.18 -9.91
N ASP A 270 12.75 9.83 -9.88
CA ASP A 270 11.83 10.39 -8.88
C ASP A 270 12.08 9.81 -7.49
N THR A 271 11.70 10.58 -6.47
CA THR A 271 12.09 10.30 -5.10
C THR A 271 11.35 9.07 -4.56
N GLN A 272 12.09 8.11 -4.01
CA GLN A 272 11.53 6.87 -3.43
C GLN A 272 11.59 6.82 -1.90
N GLY A 273 11.71 7.99 -1.25
CA GLY A 273 11.70 8.13 0.21
C GLY A 273 10.28 8.31 0.79
N VAL A 274 10.16 8.06 2.09
CA VAL A 274 8.94 8.34 2.87
C VAL A 274 8.95 9.80 3.35
N ILE A 275 7.81 10.48 3.28
CA ILE A 275 7.69 11.88 3.74
C ILE A 275 7.13 12.02 5.16
N ILE A 276 6.55 10.95 5.73
CA ILE A 276 5.81 11.02 7.00
C ILE A 276 6.63 11.68 8.12
N PRO A 277 7.92 11.34 8.35
CA PRO A 277 8.71 12.01 9.38
C PRO A 277 8.86 13.52 9.16
N GLN A 278 9.03 13.95 7.91
CA GLN A 278 9.10 15.36 7.52
C GLN A 278 7.75 16.06 7.70
N MET A 279 6.65 15.37 7.43
CA MET A 279 5.28 15.88 7.51
C MET A 279 4.84 16.13 8.96
N ILE A 280 5.07 15.17 9.85
CA ILE A 280 4.65 15.26 11.27
C ILE A 280 5.70 15.97 12.15
N GLY A 281 6.95 16.00 11.70
CA GLY A 281 8.07 16.59 12.45
C GLY A 281 7.84 18.04 12.86
N THR A 282 8.43 18.42 14.00
CA THR A 282 8.36 19.79 14.51
C THR A 282 9.12 20.77 13.58
N PRO A 283 8.73 22.05 13.53
CA PRO A 283 9.49 23.04 12.76
C PRO A 283 10.93 23.24 13.26
N LEU A 284 11.19 22.97 14.55
CA LEU A 284 12.54 23.06 15.15
C LEU A 284 13.51 22.03 14.57
N THR A 285 12.99 20.87 14.14
CA THR A 285 13.76 19.80 13.50
C THR A 285 13.69 19.86 11.97
N GLY A 286 13.16 20.96 11.42
CA GLY A 286 12.95 21.15 9.99
C GLY A 286 11.68 20.51 9.44
N GLY A 287 10.81 19.93 10.27
CA GLY A 287 9.54 19.33 9.87
C GLY A 287 8.42 20.34 9.58
N TRP A 288 7.31 19.86 9.02
CA TRP A 288 6.18 20.71 8.58
C TRP A 288 5.01 20.77 9.54
N PHE A 289 5.02 19.95 10.60
CA PHE A 289 4.05 20.00 11.68
C PHE A 289 2.58 19.82 11.25
N LYS A 290 2.33 19.05 10.18
CA LYS A 290 1.01 18.94 9.54
C LYS A 290 -0.03 18.16 10.33
N LEU A 291 0.42 17.26 11.20
CA LEU A 291 -0.42 16.38 12.01
C LEU A 291 0.10 16.36 13.45
N MET A 292 -0.80 16.46 14.42
CA MET A 292 -0.47 16.48 15.84
C MET A 292 -1.41 15.54 16.62
N PRO A 293 -0.94 14.92 17.71
CA PRO A 293 -1.84 14.20 18.61
C PRO A 293 -2.85 15.16 19.25
N THR A 294 -4.08 14.70 19.46
CA THR A 294 -5.07 15.43 20.27
C THR A 294 -4.73 15.33 21.76
N THR A 295 -5.36 16.16 22.59
CA THR A 295 -5.23 16.02 24.04
C THR A 295 -5.79 14.69 24.53
N ALA A 296 -6.84 14.17 23.88
CA ALA A 296 -7.47 12.90 24.26
C ALA A 296 -6.47 11.73 24.20
N ILE A 297 -5.78 11.54 23.07
CA ILE A 297 -4.81 10.44 22.98
C ILE A 297 -3.63 10.64 23.94
N VAL A 298 -3.20 11.88 24.16
CA VAL A 298 -2.14 12.16 25.14
C VAL A 298 -2.60 11.81 26.55
N ASP A 299 -3.82 12.19 26.93
CA ASP A 299 -4.39 11.91 28.25
C ASP A 299 -4.54 10.40 28.48
N GLU A 300 -4.97 9.62 27.48
CA GLU A 300 -5.05 8.15 27.56
C GLU A 300 -3.68 7.52 27.88
N PHE A 301 -2.61 7.96 27.19
CA PHE A 301 -1.27 7.50 27.50
C PHE A 301 -0.76 7.92 28.89
N MET A 302 -1.30 9.00 29.45
CA MET A 302 -0.94 9.51 30.77
C MET A 302 -1.65 8.76 31.91
N ILE A 303 -2.70 8.00 31.63
CA ILE A 303 -3.37 7.13 32.62
C ILE A 303 -2.42 6.01 33.07
N GLU A 304 -1.65 5.44 32.13
CA GLU A 304 -0.69 4.38 32.41
C GLU A 304 0.65 4.97 32.90
N GLU A 305 0.67 5.41 34.16
CA GLU A 305 1.93 5.78 34.82
C GLU A 305 2.85 4.55 34.99
N ARG A 306 4.15 4.78 34.86
CA ARG A 306 5.15 3.73 35.04
C ARG A 306 5.29 3.35 36.52
N PRO A 307 5.62 2.07 36.83
CA PRO A 307 5.91 1.65 38.20
C PRO A 307 7.05 2.46 38.83
N GLU A 308 6.97 2.64 40.15
CA GLU A 308 7.99 3.33 40.95
C GLU A 308 9.40 2.75 40.69
N GLY A 309 10.38 3.63 40.43
CA GLY A 309 11.76 3.24 40.08
C GLY A 309 12.07 3.19 38.57
N SER A 310 11.13 3.54 37.71
CA SER A 310 11.37 3.66 36.26
C SER A 310 12.27 4.84 35.90
N ASP A 311 13.00 4.72 34.79
CA ASP A 311 13.95 5.71 34.23
C ASP A 311 13.27 6.84 33.43
N SER A 312 11.98 6.69 33.12
CA SER A 312 11.16 7.67 32.43
C SER A 312 9.98 8.12 33.28
N LYS A 313 9.52 9.36 33.06
CA LYS A 313 8.36 9.92 33.75
C LYS A 313 7.04 9.31 33.26
N PHE A 314 6.95 9.03 31.96
CA PHE A 314 5.76 8.52 31.30
C PHE A 314 6.00 7.13 30.71
N ASP A 315 4.93 6.51 30.18
CA ASP A 315 5.05 5.27 29.41
C ASP A 315 6.10 5.41 28.29
N LYS A 316 6.99 4.42 28.15
CA LYS A 316 8.07 4.45 27.15
C LYS A 316 7.56 4.59 25.71
N ARG A 317 6.39 4.02 25.40
CA ARG A 317 5.75 4.16 24.07
C ARG A 317 5.46 5.62 23.76
N MET A 318 5.11 6.44 24.75
CA MET A 318 4.88 7.87 24.50
C MET A 318 6.12 8.52 23.86
N TYR A 319 7.31 8.27 24.40
CA TYR A 319 8.55 8.88 23.90
C TYR A 319 8.88 8.49 22.45
N THR A 320 8.37 7.35 21.98
CA THR A 320 8.45 6.92 20.58
C THR A 320 7.31 7.53 19.74
N SER A 321 6.09 7.59 20.29
CA SER A 321 4.87 7.98 19.57
C SER A 321 4.62 9.48 19.49
N PHE A 322 5.20 10.29 20.40
CA PHE A 322 5.00 11.74 20.46
C PHE A 322 6.31 12.53 20.53
N PHE A 323 6.27 13.79 20.14
CA PHE A 323 7.40 14.71 20.30
C PHE A 323 7.48 15.25 21.73
N PHE A 324 8.60 14.99 22.41
CA PHE A 324 8.87 15.51 23.75
C PHE A 324 9.86 16.66 23.71
N LYS A 325 9.57 17.72 24.49
CA LYS A 325 10.59 18.70 24.85
C LYS A 325 11.42 18.13 26.00
N TYR A 326 12.59 17.60 25.69
CA TYR A 326 13.61 17.33 26.69
C TYR A 326 14.23 18.67 27.10
N SER A 327 13.78 19.23 28.22
CA SER A 327 14.35 20.47 28.81
C SER A 327 14.85 20.22 30.21
#